data_AF-A0A6G2K3F5-F1
#
_entry.id   AF-A0A6G2K3F5-F1
#
_cell.length_a   1.000
_cell.length_b   1.000
_cell.length_c   1.000
_cell.angle_alpha   90.00
_cell.angle_beta   90.00
_cell.angle_gamma   90.00
#
_symmetry.space_group_name_H-M   'P 1'
#
loop_
_entity.id
_entity.type
_entity.pdbx_description
1 polymer ?
#
loop_
_entity_poly.entity_id
_entity_poly.type
_entity_poly.pdbx_seq_one_letter_code
_entity_poly.pdbx_strand_id
1 'polypeptide(L)'
;MRHVALVGMMGSGKSEAGRQLALLLGRRFVDCDELVAAAAGRSIPEIFEAEGEAGFRRRESVTLAETLTSAEPAVVATGGGVVTVAANRALLAGAVVCWLRARPEVLARRISDGSGRPLLAEAEDDEALVARLRQLTAERDGWYDEVADIVLDVDELSAPQLASALAARLSGVHGWPGAGEGGVDDSSDCGAEGDGAARVRVRLAERSYDVLVGPGVRHRLAAELAACLPAPLRRVAVVTSDGIGVDADPGAGIATETFTIPAGERHKSLATVEDLCRRFCRFGLTRGDAVVAVGGGLVTDVAGFAAAVYHRGIPVVFVPTTLLGQIDAAIGGKTGVNLPEGKNLVGAFWQPSLVLCDSEVLVTLPAAEYRSGLGEMAKYHFLGRDGSGASDAAAMAALPLEGRIARCVALKAEIVASDERESGRRMLLNYGHTLAHALEIAGGFGLRHGEAVAVGLVYAAEVARRLGRIDGDRVAEHRQVVGTYGLPSSLPGGAEPDELIDLFGRDKKAVGGLTLVLDGPSGPEPVRGVDRAVLAEALEAIR
;
A
#
# COMPACT_ATOMS: atom_id res chain seq x y z
N MET A 1 -0.77 24.08 17.18
CA MET A 1 0.04 23.29 16.23
C MET A 1 0.78 24.25 15.30
N ARG A 2 2.06 24.00 14.97
CA ARG A 2 2.87 24.91 14.13
C ARG A 2 2.79 24.54 12.66
N HIS A 3 3.01 25.49 11.75
CA HIS A 3 3.22 25.21 10.32
C HIS A 3 4.47 24.33 10.11
N VAL A 4 4.56 23.66 8.97
CA VAL A 4 5.80 23.02 8.51
C VAL A 4 6.30 23.79 7.31
N ALA A 5 7.51 24.35 7.38
CA ALA A 5 8.11 25.09 6.26
C ALA A 5 9.20 24.24 5.61
N LEU A 6 9.07 23.98 4.31
CA LEU A 6 10.08 23.30 3.51
C LEU A 6 10.99 24.35 2.86
N VAL A 7 12.27 24.33 3.23
CA VAL A 7 13.31 25.22 2.71
C VAL A 7 14.36 24.42 1.95
N GLY A 8 15.09 25.07 1.04
CA GLY A 8 16.16 24.45 0.27
C GLY A 8 16.22 24.97 -1.16
N MET A 9 17.31 24.63 -1.85
CA MET A 9 17.60 25.10 -3.20
C MET A 9 16.55 24.67 -4.24
N MET A 10 16.44 25.38 -5.36
CA MET A 10 15.58 24.96 -6.47
C MET A 10 15.97 23.55 -6.95
N GLY A 11 14.99 22.71 -7.29
CA GLY A 11 15.23 21.30 -7.64
C GLY A 11 15.29 20.32 -6.44
N SER A 12 15.25 20.81 -5.19
CA SER A 12 15.29 19.95 -3.99
C SER A 12 13.98 19.18 -3.71
N GLY A 13 12.92 19.42 -4.49
CA GLY A 13 11.66 18.68 -4.37
C GLY A 13 10.64 19.25 -3.37
N LYS A 14 10.82 20.49 -2.88
CA LYS A 14 9.92 21.15 -1.91
C LYS A 14 8.43 21.06 -2.28
N SER A 15 8.07 21.44 -3.51
CA SER A 15 6.66 21.47 -3.92
C SER A 15 6.06 20.08 -4.02
N GLU A 16 6.79 19.13 -4.60
CA GLU A 16 6.29 17.76 -4.81
C GLU A 16 6.24 16.97 -3.49
N ALA A 17 7.32 16.99 -2.71
CA ALA A 17 7.34 16.36 -1.39
C ALA A 17 6.39 17.06 -0.40
N GLY A 18 6.23 18.38 -0.51
CA GLY A 18 5.31 19.14 0.31
C GLY A 18 3.84 18.78 0.09
N ARG A 19 3.42 18.55 -1.17
CA ARG A 19 2.08 18.03 -1.47
C ARG A 19 1.82 16.69 -0.80
N GLN A 20 2.77 15.76 -0.92
CA GLN A 20 2.66 14.44 -0.32
C GLN A 20 2.70 14.49 1.22
N LEU A 21 3.57 15.32 1.80
CA LEU A 21 3.66 15.51 3.24
C LEU A 21 2.38 16.15 3.80
N ALA A 22 1.78 17.10 3.10
CA ALA A 22 0.51 17.70 3.49
C ALA A 22 -0.60 16.65 3.57
N LEU A 23 -0.64 15.71 2.61
CA LEU A 23 -1.57 14.57 2.63
C LEU A 23 -1.32 13.65 3.83
N LEU A 24 -0.05 13.31 4.11
CA LEU A 24 0.32 12.48 5.26
C LEU A 24 -0.06 13.11 6.60
N LEU A 25 0.10 14.44 6.72
CA LEU A 25 -0.20 15.17 7.95
C LEU A 25 -1.67 15.60 8.07
N GLY A 26 -2.49 15.38 7.04
CA GLY A 26 -3.87 15.85 6.99
C GLY A 26 -3.98 17.38 7.00
N ARG A 27 -3.08 18.07 6.30
CA ARG A 27 -2.99 19.54 6.28
C ARG A 27 -3.10 20.11 4.88
N ARG A 28 -3.41 21.40 4.79
CA ARG A 28 -3.34 22.14 3.53
C ARG A 28 -1.88 22.28 3.07
N PHE A 29 -1.65 22.05 1.78
CA PHE A 29 -0.38 22.39 1.12
C PHE A 29 -0.43 23.82 0.58
N VAL A 30 0.66 24.57 0.74
CA VAL A 30 0.84 25.93 0.22
C VAL A 30 2.19 26.02 -0.48
N ASP A 31 2.22 26.48 -1.72
CA ASP A 31 3.45 26.83 -2.43
C ASP A 31 3.55 28.36 -2.54
N CYS A 32 4.55 28.95 -1.87
CA CYS A 32 4.71 30.40 -1.84
C CYS A 32 5.02 30.99 -3.23
N ASP A 33 5.73 30.26 -4.10
CA ASP A 33 6.04 30.74 -5.44
C ASP A 33 4.77 30.80 -6.30
N GLU A 34 3.88 29.81 -6.16
CA GLU A 34 2.58 29.81 -6.85
C GLU A 34 1.68 30.94 -6.34
N LEU A 35 1.66 31.19 -5.02
CA LEU A 35 0.89 32.28 -4.43
C LEU A 35 1.40 33.67 -4.87
N VAL A 36 2.72 33.87 -4.92
CA VAL A 36 3.31 35.13 -5.41
C VAL A 36 2.93 35.39 -6.87
N ALA A 37 3.03 34.38 -7.73
CA ALA A 37 2.66 34.48 -9.13
C ALA A 37 1.15 34.77 -9.30
N ALA A 38 0.30 34.06 -8.56
CA ALA A 38 -1.15 34.25 -8.58
C ALA A 38 -1.55 35.67 -8.11
N ALA A 39 -0.94 36.17 -7.02
CA ALA A 39 -1.22 37.51 -6.49
C ALA A 39 -0.75 38.63 -7.42
N ALA A 40 0.35 38.41 -8.16
CA ALA A 40 0.84 39.36 -9.15
C ALA A 40 0.09 39.29 -10.50
N GLY A 41 -0.66 38.21 -10.75
CA GLY A 41 -1.26 37.91 -12.05
C GLY A 41 -0.21 37.76 -13.17
N ARG A 42 1.02 37.40 -12.80
CA ARG A 42 2.21 37.35 -13.67
C ARG A 42 3.06 36.15 -13.31
N SER A 43 3.75 35.60 -14.29
CA SER A 43 4.78 34.59 -14.06
C SER A 43 5.96 35.19 -13.29
N ILE A 44 6.72 34.34 -12.58
CA ILE A 44 7.91 34.78 -11.86
C ILE A 44 8.92 35.53 -12.77
N PRO A 45 9.24 35.06 -13.99
CA PRO A 45 10.07 35.83 -14.94
C PRO A 45 9.59 37.26 -15.18
N GLU A 46 8.30 37.45 -15.43
CA GLU A 46 7.72 38.78 -15.68
C GLU A 46 7.78 39.68 -14.44
N ILE A 47 7.69 39.11 -13.23
CA ILE A 47 7.87 39.85 -11.98
C ILE A 47 9.33 40.32 -11.83
N PHE A 48 10.30 39.43 -12.12
CA PHE A 48 11.72 39.79 -12.09
C PHE A 48 12.08 40.85 -13.14
N GLU A 49 11.51 40.78 -14.34
CA GLU A 49 11.72 41.78 -15.39
C GLU A 49 11.13 43.15 -14.99
N ALA A 50 9.91 43.15 -14.44
CA ALA A 50 9.20 44.39 -14.13
C ALA A 50 9.68 45.06 -12.82
N GLU A 51 10.07 44.27 -11.82
CA GLU A 51 10.29 44.76 -10.45
C GLU A 51 11.69 44.45 -9.89
N GLY A 52 12.49 43.69 -10.64
CA GLY A 52 13.80 43.20 -10.21
C GLY A 52 13.71 42.18 -9.07
N GLU A 53 14.86 41.65 -8.67
CA GLU A 53 14.94 40.71 -7.55
C GLU A 53 14.42 41.34 -6.25
N ALA A 54 14.75 42.61 -5.98
CA ALA A 54 14.29 43.29 -4.78
C ALA A 54 12.75 43.41 -4.71
N GLY A 55 12.07 43.55 -5.85
CA GLY A 55 10.61 43.54 -5.94
C GLY A 55 10.01 42.17 -5.67
N PHE A 56 10.57 41.14 -6.31
CA PHE A 56 10.17 39.75 -6.07
C PHE A 56 10.32 39.36 -4.59
N ARG A 57 11.46 39.69 -3.95
CA ARG A 57 11.71 39.40 -2.54
C ARG A 57 10.71 40.06 -1.60
N ARG A 58 10.26 41.30 -1.90
CA ARG A 58 9.20 41.95 -1.11
C ARG A 58 7.89 41.18 -1.18
N ARG A 59 7.49 40.68 -2.36
CA ARG A 59 6.27 39.89 -2.54
C ARG A 59 6.37 38.52 -1.86
N GLU A 60 7.53 37.88 -1.97
CA GLU A 60 7.85 36.62 -1.27
C GLU A 60 7.73 36.79 0.25
N SER A 61 8.28 37.88 0.82
CA SER A 61 8.17 38.19 2.25
C SER A 61 6.73 38.42 2.71
N VAL A 62 5.92 39.16 1.95
CA VAL A 62 4.50 39.40 2.28
C VAL A 62 3.73 38.08 2.27
N THR A 63 3.91 37.27 1.22
CA THR A 63 3.22 35.98 1.06
C THR A 63 3.60 34.99 2.17
N LEU A 64 4.89 34.93 2.53
CA LEU A 64 5.37 34.10 3.63
C LEU A 64 4.76 34.53 4.97
N ALA A 65 4.73 35.85 5.25
CA ALA A 65 4.14 36.38 6.46
C ALA A 65 2.65 36.06 6.56
N GLU A 66 1.87 36.28 5.50
CA GLU A 66 0.44 35.95 5.46
C GLU A 66 0.19 34.45 5.66
N THR A 67 1.03 33.60 5.07
CA THR A 67 0.89 32.14 5.18
C THR A 67 1.20 31.63 6.57
N LEU A 68 2.31 32.07 7.18
CA LEU A 68 2.79 31.58 8.48
C LEU A 68 2.08 32.23 9.68
N THR A 69 1.34 33.32 9.48
CA THR A 69 0.49 33.94 10.51
C THR A 69 -0.96 33.48 10.46
N SER A 70 -1.33 32.64 9.49
CA SER A 70 -2.65 32.01 9.43
C SER A 70 -2.92 31.14 10.66
N ALA A 71 -4.18 31.13 11.12
CA ALA A 71 -4.60 30.29 12.24
C ALA A 71 -4.59 28.78 11.92
N GLU A 72 -4.68 28.42 10.63
CA GLU A 72 -4.72 27.03 10.17
C GLU A 72 -3.31 26.52 9.79
N PRO A 73 -2.76 25.53 10.52
CA PRO A 73 -1.44 24.99 10.24
C PRO A 73 -1.36 24.31 8.87
N ALA A 74 -0.35 24.68 8.08
CA ALA A 74 -0.14 24.18 6.73
C ALA A 74 1.27 23.60 6.54
N VAL A 75 1.45 22.83 5.47
CA VAL A 75 2.78 22.51 4.92
C VAL A 75 3.08 23.52 3.82
N VAL A 76 4.18 24.25 3.97
CA VAL A 76 4.52 25.43 3.18
C VAL A 76 5.82 25.18 2.42
N ALA A 77 5.76 25.08 1.09
CA ALA A 77 6.94 25.10 0.23
C ALA A 77 7.37 26.55 -0.02
N THR A 78 8.62 26.85 0.30
CA THR A 78 9.18 28.21 0.16
C THR A 78 10.04 28.35 -1.10
N GLY A 79 10.22 29.58 -1.57
CA GLY A 79 11.17 29.88 -2.64
C GLY A 79 12.62 29.65 -2.20
N GLY A 80 13.49 29.23 -3.13
CA GLY A 80 14.90 28.90 -2.83
C GLY A 80 15.79 30.10 -2.42
N GLY A 81 15.22 31.31 -2.35
CA GLY A 81 15.89 32.50 -1.83
C GLY A 81 15.20 33.07 -0.60
N VAL A 82 14.19 32.39 -0.03
CA VAL A 82 13.42 32.90 1.11
C VAL A 82 14.31 33.26 2.30
N VAL A 83 15.38 32.49 2.51
CA VAL A 83 16.33 32.65 3.63
C VAL A 83 17.25 33.85 3.46
N THR A 84 17.28 34.51 2.30
CA THR A 84 18.19 35.65 2.08
C THR A 84 17.77 36.92 2.78
N VAL A 85 16.49 37.04 3.14
CA VAL A 85 15.93 38.17 3.85
C VAL A 85 15.88 37.84 5.34
N ALA A 86 16.57 38.62 6.18
CA ALA A 86 16.62 38.39 7.63
C ALA A 86 15.22 38.36 8.30
N ALA A 87 14.29 39.20 7.82
CA ALA A 87 12.91 39.19 8.30
C ALA A 87 12.17 37.87 8.01
N ASN A 88 12.45 37.22 6.87
CA ASN A 88 11.84 35.92 6.55
C ASN A 88 12.38 34.82 7.45
N ARG A 89 13.67 34.84 7.80
CA ARG A 89 14.26 33.90 8.76
C ARG A 89 13.60 34.02 10.13
N ALA A 90 13.33 35.24 10.59
CA ALA A 90 12.59 35.46 11.83
C ALA A 90 11.15 34.92 11.78
N LEU A 91 10.46 35.01 10.63
CA LEU A 91 9.13 34.42 10.44
C LEU A 91 9.16 32.89 10.46
N LEU A 92 10.18 32.28 9.85
CA LEU A 92 10.35 30.82 9.80
C LEU A 92 10.49 30.19 11.18
N ALA A 93 11.02 30.91 12.17
CA ALA A 93 11.10 30.45 13.57
C ALA A 93 9.73 30.14 14.22
N GLY A 94 8.63 30.61 13.62
CA GLY A 94 7.26 30.26 14.05
C GLY A 94 6.76 28.90 13.52
N ALA A 95 7.47 28.30 12.58
CA ALA A 95 7.17 27.00 11.98
C ALA A 95 8.14 25.92 12.48
N VAL A 96 7.90 24.66 12.09
CA VAL A 96 8.94 23.62 12.07
C VAL A 96 9.57 23.62 10.70
N VAL A 97 10.86 23.92 10.61
CA VAL A 97 11.57 24.16 9.35
C VAL A 97 12.34 22.90 8.95
N CYS A 98 12.01 22.38 7.76
CA CYS A 98 12.68 21.22 7.17
C CYS A 98 13.53 21.67 5.99
N TRP A 99 14.84 21.55 6.13
CA TRP A 99 15.79 21.81 5.05
C TRP A 99 16.00 20.56 4.20
N LEU A 100 15.62 20.67 2.92
CA LEU A 100 15.84 19.66 1.89
C LEU A 100 17.18 19.94 1.20
N ARG A 101 18.24 19.30 1.68
CA ARG A 101 19.62 19.47 1.22
C ARG A 101 19.92 18.51 0.07
N ALA A 102 20.44 19.04 -1.02
CA ALA A 102 20.79 18.26 -2.20
C ALA A 102 22.10 18.77 -2.80
N ARG A 103 22.86 17.85 -3.42
CA ARG A 103 24.08 18.20 -4.15
C ARG A 103 23.76 19.04 -5.39
N PRO A 104 24.55 20.08 -5.70
CA PRO A 104 24.36 20.91 -6.90
C PRO A 104 24.24 20.13 -8.21
N GLU A 105 24.94 19.01 -8.33
CA GLU A 105 24.89 18.12 -9.50
C GLU A 105 23.52 17.43 -9.64
N VAL A 106 22.91 17.04 -8.52
CA VAL A 106 21.57 16.44 -8.49
C VAL A 106 20.52 17.50 -8.78
N LEU A 107 20.69 18.71 -8.22
CA LEU A 107 19.81 19.83 -8.49
C LEU A 107 19.81 20.19 -9.98
N ALA A 108 20.99 20.30 -10.60
CA ALA A 108 21.14 20.58 -12.02
C ALA A 108 20.40 19.56 -12.88
N ARG A 109 20.63 18.25 -12.65
CA ARG A 109 19.94 17.18 -13.39
C ARG A 109 18.42 17.29 -13.30
N ARG A 110 17.90 17.51 -12.09
CA ARG A 110 16.45 17.64 -11.85
C ARG A 110 15.84 18.89 -12.51
N ILE A 111 16.62 19.95 -12.67
CA ILE A 111 16.18 21.19 -13.34
C ILE A 111 16.21 21.01 -14.86
N SER A 112 17.27 20.38 -15.40
CA SER A 112 17.42 20.10 -16.83
C SER A 112 16.35 19.13 -17.36
N ASP A 113 15.88 18.18 -16.55
CA ASP A 113 14.84 17.20 -16.91
C ASP A 113 13.40 17.76 -16.87
N GLY A 114 13.18 18.99 -16.37
CA GLY A 114 11.87 19.66 -16.48
C GLY A 114 11.58 20.77 -15.45
N SER A 115 11.53 22.02 -15.92
CA SER A 115 10.59 23.12 -15.60
C SER A 115 11.28 24.48 -15.76
N GLY A 116 10.85 25.24 -16.77
CA GLY A 116 11.41 26.57 -17.06
C GLY A 116 11.18 27.58 -15.94
N ARG A 117 12.27 28.12 -15.37
CA ARG A 117 12.31 29.33 -14.53
C ARG A 117 13.66 30.07 -14.70
N PRO A 118 13.71 31.40 -14.47
CA PRO A 118 14.57 32.34 -15.20
C PRO A 118 15.90 32.74 -14.52
N LEU A 119 16.21 32.25 -13.32
CA LEU A 119 17.47 32.61 -12.62
C LEU A 119 18.73 32.01 -13.27
N LEU A 120 18.56 31.33 -14.41
CA LEU A 120 19.60 30.60 -15.15
C LEU A 120 19.72 31.07 -16.60
N ALA A 121 19.20 32.25 -16.94
CA ALA A 121 19.34 32.85 -18.26
C ALA A 121 20.80 33.18 -18.67
N GLU A 122 21.79 32.85 -17.84
CA GLU A 122 23.23 33.09 -18.07
C GLU A 122 24.07 31.79 -18.12
N ALA A 123 23.47 30.60 -17.94
CA ALA A 123 24.22 29.34 -18.01
C ALA A 123 24.12 28.73 -19.42
N GLU A 124 25.21 28.83 -20.19
CA GLU A 124 25.28 28.38 -21.59
C GLU A 124 25.40 26.83 -21.75
N ASP A 125 25.68 26.08 -20.67
CA ASP A 125 25.73 24.62 -20.63
C ASP A 125 25.50 24.02 -19.21
N ASP A 126 25.37 22.68 -19.10
CA ASP A 126 25.14 21.94 -17.84
C ASP A 126 26.27 22.16 -16.80
N GLU A 127 27.51 22.42 -17.24
CA GLU A 127 28.64 22.71 -16.34
C GLU A 127 28.50 24.10 -15.70
N ALA A 128 28.08 25.10 -16.47
CA ALA A 128 27.79 26.44 -15.98
C ALA A 128 26.61 26.45 -14.98
N LEU A 129 25.57 25.64 -15.23
CA LEU A 129 24.44 25.47 -14.31
C LEU A 129 24.90 24.88 -12.97
N VAL A 130 25.69 23.81 -13.00
CA VAL A 130 26.24 23.20 -11.78
C VAL A 130 27.14 24.17 -11.03
N ALA A 131 28.00 24.92 -11.74
CA ALA A 131 28.87 25.93 -11.13
C ALA A 131 28.06 27.04 -10.43
N ARG A 132 26.97 27.51 -11.07
CA ARG A 132 26.08 28.51 -10.49
C ARG A 132 25.34 27.99 -9.26
N LEU A 133 24.83 26.75 -9.30
CA LEU A 133 24.19 26.11 -8.15
C LEU A 133 25.18 25.92 -6.99
N ARG A 134 26.43 25.52 -7.25
CA ARG A 134 27.49 25.45 -6.24
C ARG A 134 27.73 26.79 -5.55
N GLN A 135 27.81 27.88 -6.31
CA GLN A 135 27.96 29.22 -5.75
C GLN A 135 26.77 29.58 -4.85
N LEU A 136 25.54 29.40 -5.33
CA LEU A 136 24.34 29.73 -4.57
C LEU A 136 24.18 28.88 -3.30
N THR A 137 24.55 27.59 -3.36
CA THR A 137 24.61 26.69 -2.20
C THR A 137 25.63 27.21 -1.18
N ALA A 138 26.84 27.57 -1.62
CA ALA A 138 27.88 28.13 -0.73
C ALA A 138 27.44 29.44 -0.04
N GLU A 139 26.66 30.28 -0.72
CA GLU A 139 26.13 31.54 -0.17
C GLU A 139 24.96 31.33 0.81
N ARG A 140 24.16 30.27 0.63
CA ARG A 140 22.86 30.11 1.32
C ARG A 140 22.82 28.98 2.35
N ASP A 141 23.71 28.01 2.30
CA ASP A 141 23.70 26.85 3.20
C ASP A 141 23.78 27.26 4.67
N GLY A 142 24.63 28.25 5.00
CA GLY A 142 24.70 28.77 6.36
C GLY A 142 23.37 29.38 6.84
N TRP A 143 22.57 29.93 5.93
CA TRP A 143 21.26 30.51 6.26
C TRP A 143 20.15 29.46 6.30
N TYR A 144 20.27 28.38 5.53
CA TYR A 144 19.37 27.23 5.66
C TYR A 144 19.62 26.49 6.96
N ASP A 145 20.88 26.28 7.33
CA ASP A 145 21.30 25.65 8.58
C ASP A 145 20.83 26.50 9.79
N GLU A 146 20.97 27.83 9.73
CA GLU A 146 20.51 28.77 10.77
C GLU A 146 19.02 28.58 11.12
N VAL A 147 18.17 28.28 10.14
CA VAL A 147 16.72 28.21 10.33
C VAL A 147 16.18 26.79 10.47
N ALA A 148 16.97 25.75 10.21
CA ALA A 148 16.48 24.38 10.11
C ALA A 148 16.30 23.70 11.48
N ASP A 149 15.12 23.15 11.72
CA ASP A 149 14.87 22.21 12.82
C ASP A 149 15.20 20.76 12.39
N ILE A 150 15.01 20.47 11.11
CA ILE A 150 15.21 19.15 10.51
C ILE A 150 16.01 19.32 9.22
N VAL A 151 17.08 18.54 9.07
CA VAL A 151 17.90 18.50 7.84
C VAL A 151 17.81 17.11 7.21
N LEU A 152 17.43 17.03 5.94
CA LEU A 152 17.43 15.78 5.16
C LEU A 152 18.25 15.94 3.88
N ASP A 153 19.11 14.96 3.63
CA ASP A 153 19.76 14.76 2.34
C ASP A 153 18.79 14.06 1.37
N VAL A 154 18.50 14.70 0.24
CA VAL A 154 17.39 14.29 -0.65
C VAL A 154 17.84 13.74 -2.00
N ASP A 155 19.14 13.49 -2.16
CA ASP A 155 19.73 13.13 -3.46
C ASP A 155 19.12 11.86 -4.08
N GLU A 156 18.87 10.85 -3.25
CA GLU A 156 18.40 9.51 -3.66
C GLU A 156 16.94 9.24 -3.29
N LEU A 157 16.24 10.24 -2.74
CA LEU A 157 14.86 10.10 -2.29
C LEU A 157 13.88 10.59 -3.35
N SER A 158 12.93 9.72 -3.71
CA SER A 158 11.72 10.14 -4.43
C SER A 158 10.83 11.03 -3.55
N ALA A 159 9.94 11.82 -4.14
CA ALA A 159 9.07 12.70 -3.37
C ALA A 159 8.19 11.98 -2.32
N PRO A 160 7.64 10.77 -2.58
CA PRO A 160 6.96 9.99 -1.54
C PRO A 160 7.87 9.53 -0.41
N GLN A 161 9.09 9.06 -0.73
CA GLN A 161 10.08 8.66 0.30
C GLN A 161 10.50 9.87 1.16
N LEU A 162 10.71 11.02 0.52
CA LEU A 162 11.05 12.26 1.20
C LEU A 162 9.92 12.73 2.11
N ALA A 163 8.66 12.67 1.66
CA ALA A 163 7.51 13.01 2.48
C ALA A 163 7.37 12.08 3.70
N SER A 164 7.55 10.77 3.53
CA SER A 164 7.54 9.81 4.63
C SER A 164 8.69 10.06 5.63
N ALA A 165 9.90 10.33 5.13
CA ALA A 165 11.05 10.64 5.98
C ALA A 165 10.85 11.95 6.77
N LEU A 166 10.28 12.98 6.14
CA LEU A 166 9.90 14.23 6.81
C LEU A 166 8.83 13.99 7.88
N ALA A 167 7.78 13.23 7.58
CA ALA A 167 6.73 12.89 8.54
C ALA A 167 7.29 12.16 9.77
N ALA A 168 8.19 11.19 9.55
CA ALA A 168 8.86 10.47 10.64
C ALA A 168 9.71 11.39 11.52
N ARG A 169 10.47 12.31 10.92
CA ARG A 169 11.30 13.27 11.67
C ARG A 169 10.46 14.29 12.43
N LEU A 170 9.33 14.73 11.86
CA LEU A 170 8.38 15.64 12.53
C LEU A 170 7.78 15.03 13.79
N SER A 171 7.50 13.72 13.81
CA SER A 171 7.03 13.02 15.01
C SER A 171 8.03 13.08 16.18
N GLY A 172 9.32 13.24 15.89
CA GLY A 172 10.37 13.42 16.90
C GLY A 172 10.55 14.86 17.40
N VAL A 173 9.84 15.84 16.83
CA VAL A 173 9.96 17.25 17.24
C VAL A 173 9.18 17.51 18.52
N HIS A 174 9.85 18.04 19.53
CA HIS A 174 9.25 18.34 20.83
C HIS A 174 8.03 19.27 20.69
N GLY A 175 6.86 18.83 21.19
CA GLY A 175 5.60 19.56 21.08
C GLY A 175 4.84 19.36 19.77
N TRP A 176 5.28 18.46 18.90
CA TRP A 176 4.47 17.93 17.80
C TRP A 176 3.39 16.97 18.33
N PRO A 177 2.15 16.96 17.81
CA PRO A 177 1.12 16.03 18.28
C PRO A 177 1.59 14.59 18.11
N GLY A 178 1.69 13.84 19.21
CA GLY A 178 2.22 12.46 19.22
C GLY A 178 3.67 12.32 19.73
N ALA A 179 4.37 13.41 20.04
CA ALA A 179 5.68 13.36 20.70
C ALA A 179 5.53 13.04 22.20
N GLY A 180 5.28 11.77 22.52
CA GLY A 180 5.50 11.19 23.84
C GLY A 180 6.94 10.67 23.93
N GLU A 181 7.62 11.01 25.03
CA GLU A 181 9.01 10.67 25.33
C GLU A 181 9.28 9.16 25.27
N GLY A 182 10.35 8.76 24.57
CA GLY A 182 10.97 7.44 24.74
C GLY A 182 11.47 6.80 23.45
N GLY A 183 12.77 6.97 23.16
CA GLY A 183 13.68 5.97 22.57
C GLY A 183 13.30 5.28 21.25
N VAL A 184 14.19 5.42 20.27
CA VAL A 184 14.25 4.60 19.05
C VAL A 184 14.20 3.11 19.41
N ASP A 185 13.12 2.42 19.04
CA ASP A 185 13.11 0.96 18.88
C ASP A 185 12.60 0.62 17.48
N ASP A 186 13.53 0.07 16.70
CA ASP A 186 13.33 -0.50 15.38
C ASP A 186 12.60 -1.84 15.53
N SER A 187 11.27 -1.79 15.56
CA SER A 187 10.44 -2.98 15.36
C SER A 187 9.06 -2.57 14.87
N SER A 188 8.55 -3.37 13.92
CA SER A 188 7.18 -3.39 13.43
C SER A 188 6.15 -2.94 14.47
N ASP A 189 5.27 -2.01 14.08
CA ASP A 189 4.06 -1.60 14.81
C ASP A 189 3.06 -2.79 14.86
N CYS A 190 3.43 -3.79 15.65
CA CYS A 190 2.64 -4.92 16.12
C CYS A 190 2.39 -4.63 17.61
N GLY A 191 1.52 -3.67 17.91
CA GLY A 191 1.09 -3.41 19.28
C GLY A 191 0.43 -4.66 19.84
N ALA A 192 1.15 -5.43 20.65
CA ALA A 192 0.58 -6.47 21.48
C ALA A 192 -0.13 -5.79 22.65
N GLU A 193 -1.43 -5.51 22.49
CA GLU A 193 -2.28 -5.22 23.65
C GLU A 193 -2.36 -6.49 24.51
N GLY A 194 -2.49 -6.34 25.83
CA GLY A 194 -2.19 -7.33 26.88
C GLY A 194 -3.01 -8.64 26.93
N ASP A 195 -3.52 -9.12 25.81
CA ASP A 195 -4.34 -10.33 25.64
C ASP A 195 -3.95 -11.14 24.37
N GLY A 196 -2.69 -11.08 23.93
CA GLY A 196 -2.14 -11.96 22.89
C GLY A 196 -2.60 -11.71 21.44
N ALA A 197 -3.30 -10.60 21.18
CA ALA A 197 -3.75 -10.21 19.83
C ALA A 197 -2.89 -9.08 19.25
N ALA A 198 -2.49 -9.22 17.98
CA ALA A 198 -1.83 -8.18 17.20
C ALA A 198 -2.86 -7.34 16.44
N ARG A 199 -2.72 -6.02 16.46
CA ARG A 199 -3.54 -5.09 15.67
C ARG A 199 -2.69 -4.49 14.54
N VAL A 200 -3.15 -4.64 13.30
CA VAL A 200 -2.49 -4.07 12.11
C VAL A 200 -3.42 -3.06 11.46
N ARG A 201 -2.96 -1.82 11.30
CA ARG A 201 -3.73 -0.74 10.66
C ARG A 201 -3.53 -0.73 9.14
N VAL A 202 -4.61 -0.87 8.38
CA VAL A 202 -4.60 -0.60 6.92
C VAL A 202 -4.87 0.89 6.71
N ARG A 203 -3.85 1.63 6.27
CA ARG A 203 -3.89 3.10 6.16
C ARG A 203 -4.41 3.54 4.78
N LEU A 204 -5.66 4.01 4.72
CA LEU A 204 -6.38 4.46 3.52
C LEU A 204 -7.15 5.78 3.77
N ALA A 205 -6.51 6.73 4.47
CA ALA A 205 -7.12 7.99 4.93
C ALA A 205 -8.42 7.72 5.71
N GLU A 206 -9.55 8.34 5.34
CA GLU A 206 -10.86 8.17 5.99
C GLU A 206 -11.41 6.73 5.90
N ARG A 207 -10.88 5.89 5.00
CA ARG A 207 -11.30 4.48 4.82
C ARG A 207 -10.35 3.50 5.50
N SER A 208 -9.49 3.99 6.40
CA SER A 208 -8.57 3.15 7.16
C SER A 208 -9.33 2.26 8.15
N TYR A 209 -8.88 1.03 8.30
CA TYR A 209 -9.51 0.04 9.17
C TYR A 209 -8.45 -0.82 9.87
N ASP A 210 -8.86 -1.50 10.95
CA ASP A 210 -8.00 -2.39 11.71
C ASP A 210 -8.21 -3.85 11.31
N VAL A 211 -7.11 -4.60 11.36
CA VAL A 211 -7.10 -6.06 11.31
C VAL A 211 -6.57 -6.56 12.64
N LEU A 212 -7.40 -7.30 13.38
CA LEU A 212 -6.97 -7.96 14.61
C LEU A 212 -6.63 -9.41 14.29
N VAL A 213 -5.48 -9.86 14.78
CA VAL A 213 -4.96 -11.21 14.59
C VAL A 213 -4.69 -11.82 15.94
N GLY A 214 -5.25 -12.99 16.23
CA GLY A 214 -4.95 -13.68 17.48
C GLY A 214 -5.93 -14.82 17.76
N PRO A 215 -5.66 -15.63 18.80
CA PRO A 215 -6.59 -16.67 19.22
C PRO A 215 -7.86 -16.04 19.81
N GLY A 216 -9.03 -16.48 19.36
CA GLY A 216 -10.30 -16.09 19.95
C GLY A 216 -10.76 -14.66 19.66
N VAL A 217 -10.05 -13.90 18.80
CA VAL A 217 -10.38 -12.48 18.53
C VAL A 217 -11.78 -12.28 17.96
N ARG A 218 -12.44 -13.32 17.41
CA ARG A 218 -13.85 -13.24 17.00
C ARG A 218 -14.78 -12.87 18.16
N HIS A 219 -14.44 -13.26 19.38
CA HIS A 219 -15.22 -12.96 20.58
C HIS A 219 -15.18 -11.48 20.97
N ARG A 220 -14.30 -10.70 20.35
CA ARG A 220 -14.24 -9.24 20.52
C ARG A 220 -15.18 -8.49 19.58
N LEU A 221 -15.90 -9.19 18.69
CA LEU A 221 -16.75 -8.58 17.66
C LEU A 221 -17.69 -7.51 18.22
N ALA A 222 -18.44 -7.82 19.29
CA ALA A 222 -19.36 -6.85 19.90
C ALA A 222 -18.66 -5.57 20.38
N ALA A 223 -17.50 -5.71 21.05
CA ALA A 223 -16.73 -4.58 21.55
C ALA A 223 -16.13 -3.74 20.40
N GLU A 224 -15.59 -4.40 19.38
CA GLU A 224 -14.99 -3.72 18.23
C GLU A 224 -16.05 -3.06 17.34
N LEU A 225 -17.23 -3.66 17.15
CA LEU A 225 -18.36 -3.02 16.45
C LEU A 225 -18.76 -1.71 17.14
N ALA A 226 -18.86 -1.73 18.47
CA ALA A 226 -19.17 -0.53 19.25
C ALA A 226 -18.07 0.56 19.16
N ALA A 227 -16.81 0.15 18.95
CA ALA A 227 -15.67 1.06 18.85
C ALA A 227 -15.50 1.65 17.43
N CYS A 228 -15.72 0.86 16.38
CA CYS A 228 -15.38 1.24 15.00
C CYS A 228 -16.56 1.77 14.17
N LEU A 229 -17.82 1.53 14.56
CA LEU A 229 -18.99 1.96 13.80
C LEU A 229 -19.77 3.12 14.45
N PRO A 230 -20.24 4.10 13.66
CA PRO A 230 -20.93 5.29 14.19
C PRO A 230 -22.38 4.98 14.62
N ALA A 231 -22.74 5.45 15.83
CA ALA A 231 -24.06 5.31 16.47
C ALA A 231 -24.44 3.85 16.82
N PRO A 232 -25.34 3.60 17.79
CA PRO A 232 -25.66 2.23 18.15
C PRO A 232 -26.30 1.52 16.95
N LEU A 233 -25.65 0.45 16.49
CA LEU A 233 -26.19 -0.45 15.49
C LEU A 233 -27.53 -0.98 15.98
N ARG A 234 -28.55 -0.92 15.14
CA ARG A 234 -29.86 -1.51 15.47
C ARG A 234 -29.94 -2.94 14.96
N ARG A 235 -29.34 -3.19 13.80
CA ARG A 235 -29.33 -4.50 13.15
C ARG A 235 -27.95 -4.88 12.65
N VAL A 236 -27.68 -6.18 12.69
CA VAL A 236 -26.53 -6.79 12.02
C VAL A 236 -26.98 -8.00 11.21
N ALA A 237 -26.58 -8.03 9.94
CA ALA A 237 -26.77 -9.18 9.07
C ALA A 237 -25.51 -10.04 9.08
N VAL A 238 -25.56 -11.22 9.67
CA VAL A 238 -24.44 -12.18 9.66
C VAL A 238 -24.54 -13.01 8.39
N VAL A 239 -23.63 -12.85 7.44
CA VAL A 239 -23.61 -13.63 6.19
C VAL A 239 -22.59 -14.74 6.32
N THR A 240 -23.01 -15.99 6.06
CA THR A 240 -22.15 -17.18 6.17
C THR A 240 -22.50 -18.20 5.08
N SER A 241 -21.73 -19.29 4.96
CA SER A 241 -22.01 -20.42 4.05
C SER A 241 -22.38 -21.68 4.82
N ASP A 242 -23.10 -22.59 4.17
CA ASP A 242 -23.35 -23.94 4.71
C ASP A 242 -22.05 -24.60 5.19
N GLY A 243 -22.09 -25.19 6.39
CA GLY A 243 -20.95 -25.89 6.99
C GLY A 243 -19.97 -25.00 7.78
N ILE A 244 -20.12 -23.68 7.74
CA ILE A 244 -19.30 -22.76 8.55
C ILE A 244 -20.00 -22.55 9.90
N GLY A 245 -19.66 -23.40 10.87
CA GLY A 245 -20.19 -23.39 12.24
C GLY A 245 -19.47 -22.41 13.18
N VAL A 246 -19.07 -21.25 12.67
CA VAL A 246 -18.36 -20.22 13.44
C VAL A 246 -19.36 -19.20 13.97
N ASP A 247 -19.38 -19.02 15.29
CA ASP A 247 -20.18 -18.01 15.94
C ASP A 247 -19.54 -16.62 15.83
N ALA A 248 -20.38 -15.61 15.65
CA ALA A 248 -19.99 -14.21 15.49
C ALA A 248 -21.08 -13.33 16.12
N ASP A 249 -21.08 -13.26 17.45
CA ASP A 249 -22.05 -12.49 18.23
C ASP A 249 -21.80 -10.97 18.12
N PRO A 250 -22.72 -10.20 17.51
CA PRO A 250 -22.59 -8.75 17.42
C PRO A 250 -22.84 -8.03 18.76
N GLY A 251 -23.38 -8.72 19.77
CA GLY A 251 -23.64 -8.20 21.10
C GLY A 251 -25.13 -8.01 21.42
N ALA A 252 -25.40 -7.87 22.72
CA ALA A 252 -26.76 -7.71 23.24
C ALA A 252 -27.43 -6.41 22.77
N GLY A 253 -28.74 -6.48 22.49
CA GLY A 253 -29.55 -5.31 22.09
C GLY A 253 -29.48 -4.96 20.60
N ILE A 254 -28.67 -5.69 19.82
CA ILE A 254 -28.64 -5.60 18.35
C ILE A 254 -29.48 -6.73 17.78
N ALA A 255 -30.47 -6.39 16.95
CA ALA A 255 -31.26 -7.41 16.26
C ALA A 255 -30.40 -8.07 15.18
N THR A 256 -30.25 -9.39 15.24
CA THR A 256 -29.32 -10.14 14.38
C THR A 256 -30.07 -11.25 13.64
N GLU A 257 -29.79 -11.38 12.35
CA GLU A 257 -30.26 -12.51 11.52
C GLU A 257 -29.08 -13.09 10.73
N THR A 258 -29.06 -14.42 10.61
CA THR A 258 -28.04 -15.16 9.84
C THR A 258 -28.53 -15.44 8.42
N PHE A 259 -27.77 -14.98 7.44
CA PHE A 259 -28.01 -15.15 6.02
C PHE A 259 -27.04 -16.17 5.44
N THR A 260 -27.51 -17.41 5.30
CA THR A 260 -26.72 -18.47 4.69
C THR A 260 -26.74 -18.37 3.16
N ILE A 261 -25.56 -18.43 2.55
CA ILE A 261 -25.36 -18.66 1.11
C ILE A 261 -25.00 -20.13 0.86
N PRO A 262 -25.43 -20.74 -0.25
CA PRO A 262 -25.08 -22.12 -0.55
C PRO A 262 -23.57 -22.29 -0.83
N ALA A 263 -23.00 -23.42 -0.41
CA ALA A 263 -21.56 -23.67 -0.57
C ALA A 263 -21.13 -23.86 -2.04
N GLY A 264 -19.89 -23.46 -2.34
CA GLY A 264 -19.20 -23.71 -3.61
C GLY A 264 -19.21 -22.55 -4.60
N GLU A 265 -18.15 -22.48 -5.42
CA GLU A 265 -17.80 -21.33 -6.28
C GLU A 265 -18.90 -20.93 -7.28
N ARG A 266 -19.78 -21.85 -7.67
CA ARG A 266 -20.94 -21.56 -8.54
C ARG A 266 -21.91 -20.53 -7.93
N HIS A 267 -21.92 -20.38 -6.61
CA HIS A 267 -22.77 -19.41 -5.91
C HIS A 267 -22.06 -18.07 -5.71
N LYS A 268 -20.83 -17.92 -6.17
CA LYS A 268 -20.17 -16.61 -6.27
C LYS A 268 -20.71 -15.85 -7.48
N SER A 269 -21.98 -15.45 -7.42
CA SER A 269 -22.76 -14.94 -8.56
C SER A 269 -23.60 -13.71 -8.22
N LEU A 270 -24.00 -12.95 -9.24
CA LEU A 270 -24.93 -11.81 -9.08
C LEU A 270 -26.29 -12.24 -8.52
N ALA A 271 -26.76 -13.44 -8.83
CA ALA A 271 -28.03 -13.97 -8.31
C ALA A 271 -27.99 -14.14 -6.78
N THR A 272 -26.86 -14.57 -6.24
CA THR A 272 -26.65 -14.69 -4.78
C THR A 272 -26.64 -13.32 -4.12
N VAL A 273 -26.01 -12.32 -4.75
CA VAL A 273 -26.00 -10.93 -4.26
C VAL A 273 -27.41 -10.35 -4.27
N GLU A 274 -28.18 -10.58 -5.33
CA GLU A 274 -29.58 -10.17 -5.40
C GLU A 274 -30.42 -10.80 -4.28
N ASP A 275 -30.31 -12.11 -4.05
CA ASP A 275 -31.03 -12.79 -2.99
C ASP A 275 -30.68 -12.23 -1.60
N LEU A 276 -29.39 -12.03 -1.32
CA LEU A 276 -28.93 -11.39 -0.09
C LEU A 276 -29.55 -10.01 0.09
N CYS A 277 -29.48 -9.14 -0.92
CA CYS A 277 -30.07 -7.80 -0.85
C CYS A 277 -31.59 -7.83 -0.63
N ARG A 278 -32.32 -8.77 -1.27
CA ARG A 278 -33.76 -8.96 -1.04
C ARG A 278 -34.06 -9.37 0.40
N ARG A 279 -33.24 -10.26 0.96
CA ARG A 279 -33.39 -10.73 2.34
C ARG A 279 -33.00 -9.63 3.35
N PHE A 280 -31.97 -8.82 3.07
CA PHE A 280 -31.64 -7.62 3.86
C PHE A 280 -32.81 -6.63 3.89
N CYS A 281 -33.50 -6.40 2.77
CA CYS A 281 -34.70 -5.56 2.74
C CYS A 281 -35.82 -6.13 3.63
N ARG A 282 -36.07 -7.45 3.59
CA ARG A 282 -37.10 -8.09 4.42
C ARG A 282 -36.79 -8.01 5.92
N PHE A 283 -35.52 -8.16 6.28
CA PHE A 283 -35.03 -7.99 7.65
C PHE A 283 -35.10 -6.52 8.11
N GLY A 284 -35.15 -5.58 7.17
CA GLY A 284 -35.20 -4.15 7.45
C GLY A 284 -33.83 -3.53 7.73
N LEU A 285 -32.77 -4.08 7.10
CA LEU A 285 -31.41 -3.53 7.17
C LEU A 285 -31.37 -2.14 6.51
N THR A 286 -30.78 -1.16 7.20
CA THR A 286 -30.70 0.25 6.77
C THR A 286 -29.25 0.71 6.60
N ARG A 287 -29.04 1.98 6.23
CA ARG A 287 -27.69 2.58 6.08
C ARG A 287 -26.89 2.70 7.39
N GLY A 288 -27.57 2.68 8.53
CA GLY A 288 -26.94 2.74 9.86
C GLY A 288 -26.68 1.38 10.49
N ASP A 289 -26.92 0.30 9.74
CA ASP A 289 -26.73 -1.08 10.15
C ASP A 289 -25.50 -1.67 9.44
N ALA A 290 -25.07 -2.88 9.84
CA ALA A 290 -23.84 -3.49 9.32
C ALA A 290 -24.04 -4.93 8.82
N VAL A 291 -23.13 -5.35 7.94
CA VAL A 291 -22.97 -6.75 7.53
C VAL A 291 -21.74 -7.34 8.23
N VAL A 292 -21.85 -8.53 8.78
CA VAL A 292 -20.70 -9.32 9.28
C VAL A 292 -20.56 -10.55 8.39
N ALA A 293 -19.48 -10.64 7.61
CA ALA A 293 -19.23 -11.80 6.74
C ALA A 293 -18.33 -12.81 7.47
N VAL A 294 -18.87 -14.00 7.73
CA VAL A 294 -18.19 -15.09 8.44
C VAL A 294 -17.92 -16.22 7.47
N GLY A 295 -16.68 -16.36 7.01
CA GLY A 295 -16.33 -17.45 6.10
C GLY A 295 -15.02 -17.28 5.35
N GLY A 296 -14.80 -18.10 4.32
CA GLY A 296 -13.66 -17.96 3.41
C GLY A 296 -13.84 -16.87 2.35
N GLY A 297 -12.92 -16.81 1.38
CA GLY A 297 -12.89 -15.78 0.34
C GLY A 297 -14.19 -15.62 -0.46
N LEU A 298 -14.93 -16.71 -0.71
CA LEU A 298 -16.24 -16.65 -1.36
C LEU A 298 -17.24 -15.83 -0.55
N VAL A 299 -17.33 -16.07 0.76
CA VAL A 299 -18.28 -15.37 1.65
C VAL A 299 -17.89 -13.90 1.76
N THR A 300 -16.61 -13.60 1.98
CA THR A 300 -16.15 -12.20 2.10
C THR A 300 -16.37 -11.41 0.81
N ASP A 301 -16.15 -12.03 -0.36
CA ASP A 301 -16.37 -11.37 -1.65
C ASP A 301 -17.84 -11.10 -1.93
N VAL A 302 -18.70 -12.10 -1.72
CA VAL A 302 -20.15 -11.99 -1.99
C VAL A 302 -20.82 -11.03 -1.00
N ALA A 303 -20.54 -11.19 0.30
CA ALA A 303 -21.11 -10.34 1.34
C ALA A 303 -20.56 -8.92 1.26
N GLY A 304 -19.26 -8.76 1.00
CA GLY A 304 -18.62 -7.47 0.78
C GLY A 304 -19.22 -6.74 -0.42
N PHE A 305 -19.46 -7.45 -1.54
CA PHE A 305 -20.07 -6.83 -2.72
C PHE A 305 -21.55 -6.49 -2.48
N ALA A 306 -22.30 -7.36 -1.78
CA ALA A 306 -23.66 -7.06 -1.36
C ALA A 306 -23.70 -5.79 -0.46
N ALA A 307 -22.79 -5.65 0.49
CA ALA A 307 -22.68 -4.47 1.33
C ALA A 307 -22.31 -3.21 0.54
N ALA A 308 -21.45 -3.34 -0.49
CA ALA A 308 -21.05 -2.23 -1.35
C ALA A 308 -22.22 -1.66 -2.18
N VAL A 309 -23.12 -2.53 -2.66
CA VAL A 309 -24.23 -2.11 -3.53
C VAL A 309 -25.53 -1.83 -2.77
N TYR A 310 -25.74 -2.49 -1.63
CA TYR A 310 -26.93 -2.30 -0.81
C TYR A 310 -26.95 -0.89 -0.22
N HIS A 311 -28.05 -0.16 -0.44
CA HIS A 311 -28.16 1.28 -0.13
C HIS A 311 -27.04 2.19 -0.66
N ARG A 312 -26.28 1.74 -1.68
CA ARG A 312 -25.06 2.36 -2.21
C ARG A 312 -23.86 2.37 -1.25
N GLY A 313 -23.82 1.39 -0.34
CA GLY A 313 -22.73 1.21 0.59
C GLY A 313 -23.23 1.21 2.03
N ILE A 314 -22.99 0.11 2.73
CA ILE A 314 -23.14 -0.01 4.18
C ILE A 314 -21.86 -0.62 4.79
N PRO A 315 -21.59 -0.39 6.09
CA PRO A 315 -20.46 -0.99 6.78
C PRO A 315 -20.44 -2.52 6.65
N VAL A 316 -19.24 -3.07 6.46
CA VAL A 316 -19.01 -4.51 6.46
C VAL A 316 -17.81 -4.86 7.34
N VAL A 317 -17.95 -5.92 8.14
CA VAL A 317 -16.90 -6.50 8.96
C VAL A 317 -16.63 -7.91 8.48
N PHE A 318 -15.36 -8.30 8.42
CA PHE A 318 -14.97 -9.65 8.00
C PHE A 318 -14.44 -10.46 9.17
N VAL A 319 -14.94 -11.69 9.29
CA VAL A 319 -14.44 -12.74 10.19
C VAL A 319 -13.98 -13.91 9.30
N PRO A 320 -12.80 -13.79 8.65
CA PRO A 320 -12.31 -14.81 7.74
C PRO A 320 -12.00 -16.13 8.44
N THR A 321 -12.60 -17.23 7.98
CA THR A 321 -12.48 -18.56 8.59
C THR A 321 -11.52 -19.50 7.86
N THR A 322 -10.78 -18.98 6.88
CA THR A 322 -9.76 -19.72 6.13
C THR A 322 -8.43 -18.98 6.26
N LEU A 323 -7.32 -19.71 6.25
CA LEU A 323 -6.00 -19.08 6.32
C LEU A 323 -5.79 -18.11 5.15
N LEU A 324 -6.20 -18.51 3.95
CA LEU A 324 -6.19 -17.65 2.76
C LEU A 324 -7.01 -16.37 2.93
N GLY A 325 -8.20 -16.48 3.53
CA GLY A 325 -9.03 -15.32 3.85
C GLY A 325 -8.36 -14.37 4.85
N GLN A 326 -7.67 -14.91 5.85
CA GLN A 326 -7.03 -14.13 6.92
C GLN A 326 -5.80 -13.35 6.46
N ILE A 327 -5.03 -13.89 5.51
CA ILE A 327 -3.78 -13.26 5.04
C ILE A 327 -3.95 -12.49 3.73
N ASP A 328 -4.99 -12.81 2.95
CA ASP A 328 -5.19 -12.25 1.62
C ASP A 328 -6.65 -11.78 1.43
N ALA A 329 -7.60 -12.67 1.16
CA ALA A 329 -8.91 -12.30 0.59
C ALA A 329 -9.69 -11.21 1.36
N ALA A 330 -9.64 -11.21 2.70
CA ALA A 330 -10.35 -10.22 3.52
C ALA A 330 -9.71 -8.81 3.54
N ILE A 331 -8.54 -8.64 2.91
CA ILE A 331 -7.73 -7.41 3.01
C ILE A 331 -7.63 -6.73 1.65
N GLY A 332 -7.85 -5.41 1.64
CA GLY A 332 -7.68 -4.55 0.45
C GLY A 332 -8.92 -4.38 -0.41
N GLY A 333 -10.10 -4.72 0.14
CA GLY A 333 -11.41 -4.26 -0.32
C GLY A 333 -11.86 -4.74 -1.69
N LYS A 334 -11.17 -5.68 -2.33
CA LYS A 334 -11.66 -6.29 -3.57
C LYS A 334 -12.81 -7.21 -3.21
N THR A 335 -14.00 -6.89 -3.68
CA THR A 335 -15.21 -7.70 -3.49
C THR A 335 -15.86 -7.92 -4.84
N GLY A 336 -16.49 -9.07 -5.07
CA GLY A 336 -17.10 -9.32 -6.37
C GLY A 336 -17.56 -10.74 -6.60
N VAL A 337 -18.05 -10.96 -7.81
CA VAL A 337 -18.65 -12.21 -8.25
C VAL A 337 -18.17 -12.61 -9.64
N ASN A 338 -18.35 -13.89 -9.93
CA ASN A 338 -18.02 -14.49 -11.21
C ASN A 338 -19.15 -14.25 -12.21
N LEU A 339 -18.77 -14.18 -13.48
CA LEU A 339 -19.67 -14.34 -14.62
C LEU A 339 -19.33 -15.64 -15.36
N PRO A 340 -20.22 -16.15 -16.22
CA PRO A 340 -19.88 -17.26 -17.13
C PRO A 340 -18.61 -17.00 -17.96
N GLU A 341 -18.32 -15.73 -18.27
CA GLU A 341 -17.17 -15.28 -19.05
C GLU A 341 -15.87 -15.22 -18.23
N GLY A 342 -15.93 -15.28 -16.89
CA GLY A 342 -14.72 -15.28 -16.08
C GLY A 342 -14.92 -14.96 -14.60
N LYS A 343 -13.87 -15.24 -13.82
CA LYS A 343 -13.85 -15.01 -12.38
C LYS A 343 -13.68 -13.52 -12.04
N ASN A 344 -14.34 -13.09 -10.97
CA ASN A 344 -14.22 -11.77 -10.36
C ASN A 344 -14.36 -10.60 -11.35
N LEU A 345 -15.19 -10.74 -12.39
CA LEU A 345 -15.35 -9.71 -13.43
C LEU A 345 -16.27 -8.56 -13.01
N VAL A 346 -17.18 -8.81 -12.06
CA VAL A 346 -18.14 -7.81 -11.58
C VAL A 346 -17.95 -7.66 -10.09
N GLY A 347 -17.71 -6.44 -9.62
CA GLY A 347 -17.40 -6.19 -8.22
C GLY A 347 -17.17 -4.71 -7.90
N ALA A 348 -16.68 -4.47 -6.69
CA ALA A 348 -16.35 -3.13 -6.19
C ALA A 348 -15.10 -3.17 -5.30
N PHE A 349 -14.39 -2.04 -5.27
CA PHE A 349 -13.43 -1.74 -4.21
C PHE A 349 -14.19 -1.16 -3.02
N TRP A 350 -14.52 -2.01 -2.04
CA TRP A 350 -15.26 -1.67 -0.83
C TRP A 350 -14.49 -2.15 0.39
N GLN A 351 -13.95 -1.20 1.16
CA GLN A 351 -13.12 -1.52 2.32
C GLN A 351 -14.00 -1.97 3.50
N PRO A 352 -13.58 -2.99 4.26
CA PRO A 352 -14.25 -3.33 5.51
C PRO A 352 -13.99 -2.25 6.56
N SER A 353 -14.85 -2.20 7.57
CA SER A 353 -14.64 -1.39 8.77
C SER A 353 -13.73 -2.06 9.79
N LEU A 354 -13.63 -3.40 9.73
CA LEU A 354 -12.85 -4.23 10.64
C LEU A 354 -12.63 -5.62 10.03
N VAL A 355 -11.48 -6.24 10.32
CA VAL A 355 -11.22 -7.66 10.02
C VAL A 355 -10.75 -8.36 11.30
N LEU A 356 -11.35 -9.52 11.62
CA LEU A 356 -11.01 -10.35 12.78
C LEU A 356 -10.44 -11.69 12.31
N CYS A 357 -9.11 -11.80 12.29
CA CYS A 357 -8.37 -13.00 11.93
C CYS A 357 -8.14 -13.90 13.15
N ASP A 358 -9.16 -14.70 13.47
CA ASP A 358 -9.13 -15.64 14.59
C ASP A 358 -8.40 -16.94 14.22
N SER A 359 -7.31 -17.27 14.91
CA SER A 359 -6.55 -18.48 14.61
C SER A 359 -7.23 -19.77 15.09
N GLU A 360 -8.14 -19.71 16.07
CA GLU A 360 -8.81 -20.90 16.60
C GLU A 360 -9.75 -21.55 15.58
N VAL A 361 -10.38 -20.75 14.71
CA VAL A 361 -11.31 -21.28 13.69
C VAL A 361 -10.58 -22.12 12.63
N LEU A 362 -9.26 -21.91 12.48
CA LEU A 362 -8.43 -22.67 11.54
C LEU A 362 -8.22 -24.13 11.98
N VAL A 363 -8.42 -24.46 13.26
CA VAL A 363 -8.31 -25.83 13.78
C VAL A 363 -9.29 -26.78 13.09
N THR A 364 -10.45 -26.25 12.70
CA THR A 364 -11.51 -27.02 12.02
C THR A 364 -11.41 -26.98 10.50
N LEU A 365 -10.45 -26.23 9.95
CA LEU A 365 -10.34 -26.02 8.51
C LEU A 365 -9.85 -27.30 7.82
N PRO A 366 -10.49 -27.74 6.71
CA PRO A 366 -10.00 -28.88 5.95
C PRO A 366 -8.54 -28.69 5.52
N ALA A 367 -7.73 -29.73 5.64
CA ALA A 367 -6.28 -29.66 5.37
C ALA A 367 -5.95 -29.11 3.97
N ALA A 368 -6.78 -29.40 2.96
CA ALA A 368 -6.61 -28.88 1.61
C ALA A 368 -6.79 -27.35 1.53
N GLU A 369 -7.76 -26.79 2.27
CA GLU A 369 -7.99 -25.33 2.34
C GLU A 369 -6.90 -24.64 3.15
N TYR A 370 -6.41 -25.29 4.22
CA TYR A 370 -5.27 -24.80 4.97
C TYR A 370 -4.00 -24.72 4.09
N ARG A 371 -3.71 -25.76 3.30
CA ARG A 371 -2.61 -25.75 2.31
C ARG A 371 -2.74 -24.64 1.29
N SER A 372 -3.96 -24.32 0.86
CA SER A 372 -4.18 -23.20 -0.05
C SER A 372 -3.73 -21.88 0.56
N GLY A 373 -3.92 -21.67 1.86
CA GLY A 373 -3.40 -20.51 2.57
C GLY A 373 -1.87 -20.52 2.75
N LEU A 374 -1.27 -21.70 2.95
CA LEU A 374 0.20 -21.81 3.08
C LEU A 374 0.94 -21.39 1.81
N GLY A 375 0.38 -21.66 0.62
CA GLY A 375 0.98 -21.21 -0.64
C GLY A 375 1.07 -19.70 -0.76
N GLU A 376 0.01 -19.01 -0.31
CA GLU A 376 0.00 -17.55 -0.29
C GLU A 376 0.87 -16.97 0.84
N MET A 377 0.99 -17.68 1.95
CA MET A 377 1.98 -17.35 2.97
C MET A 377 3.42 -17.44 2.43
N ALA A 378 3.73 -18.48 1.64
CA ALA A 378 5.01 -18.61 0.97
C ALA A 378 5.26 -17.48 -0.05
N LYS A 379 4.22 -16.94 -0.71
CA LYS A 379 4.36 -15.73 -1.54
C LYS A 379 4.82 -14.54 -0.72
N TYR A 380 4.19 -14.30 0.44
CA TYR A 380 4.54 -13.15 1.30
C TYR A 380 5.97 -13.18 1.83
N HIS A 381 6.57 -14.36 1.98
CA HIS A 381 8.01 -14.50 2.29
C HIS A 381 8.90 -13.75 1.31
N PHE A 382 8.56 -13.74 0.02
CA PHE A 382 9.36 -13.06 -1.01
C PHE A 382 9.00 -11.58 -1.14
N LEU A 383 7.75 -11.21 -0.85
CA LEU A 383 7.27 -9.83 -0.93
C LEU A 383 7.75 -8.95 0.24
N GLY A 384 8.22 -9.55 1.34
CA GLY A 384 8.70 -8.85 2.54
C GLY A 384 10.17 -8.42 2.53
N ARG A 385 10.91 -8.58 1.42
CA ARG A 385 12.30 -8.13 1.33
C ARG A 385 12.39 -6.60 1.31
N ASP A 386 13.19 -6.05 2.21
CA ASP A 386 13.77 -4.73 2.02
C ASP A 386 14.99 -4.86 1.06
N GLY A 387 15.40 -3.76 0.44
CA GLY A 387 16.46 -3.76 -0.59
C GLY A 387 17.86 -4.18 -0.09
N SER A 388 18.00 -4.69 1.13
CA SER A 388 19.27 -5.13 1.73
C SER A 388 19.79 -6.48 1.22
N GLY A 389 18.97 -7.23 0.49
CA GLY A 389 19.36 -8.49 -0.13
C GLY A 389 19.22 -9.72 0.78
N ALA A 390 19.10 -9.54 2.10
CA ALA A 390 18.84 -10.62 3.05
C ALA A 390 17.35 -10.99 3.00
N SER A 391 17.04 -12.28 2.86
CA SER A 391 15.65 -12.71 3.02
C SER A 391 15.32 -12.81 4.50
N ASP A 392 14.21 -12.17 4.87
CA ASP A 392 13.56 -12.38 6.17
C ASP A 392 12.83 -13.75 6.20
N ALA A 393 13.18 -14.67 5.29
CA ALA A 393 12.52 -15.95 5.10
C ALA A 393 12.60 -16.83 6.34
N ALA A 394 13.80 -16.89 6.94
CA ALA A 394 14.02 -17.55 8.20
C ALA A 394 13.24 -16.89 9.35
N ALA A 395 13.09 -15.56 9.35
CA ALA A 395 12.38 -14.85 10.41
C ALA A 395 10.87 -15.11 10.36
N MET A 396 10.23 -14.97 9.20
CA MET A 396 8.79 -15.29 9.09
C MET A 396 8.52 -16.78 9.33
N ALA A 397 9.40 -17.70 8.92
CA ALA A 397 9.23 -19.12 9.22
C ALA A 397 9.36 -19.45 10.73
N ALA A 398 10.14 -18.66 11.48
CA ALA A 398 10.32 -18.80 12.92
C ALA A 398 9.16 -18.22 13.76
N LEU A 399 8.30 -17.39 13.17
CA LEU A 399 7.15 -16.82 13.86
C LEU A 399 6.07 -17.88 14.16
N PRO A 400 5.35 -17.76 15.29
CA PRO A 400 4.12 -18.52 15.51
C PRO A 400 3.08 -18.19 14.42
N LEU A 401 2.02 -19.01 14.31
CA LEU A 401 1.01 -18.86 13.26
C LEU A 401 0.41 -17.44 13.21
N GLU A 402 0.05 -16.90 14.37
CA GLU A 402 -0.52 -15.56 14.52
C GLU A 402 0.47 -14.48 14.08
N GLY A 403 1.74 -14.64 14.43
CA GLY A 403 2.82 -13.74 13.99
C GLY A 403 3.01 -13.77 12.47
N ARG A 404 2.91 -14.96 11.85
CA ARG A 404 2.96 -15.12 10.40
C ARG A 404 1.76 -14.47 9.71
N ILE A 405 0.55 -14.66 10.25
CA ILE A 405 -0.67 -14.02 9.74
C ILE A 405 -0.51 -12.50 9.83
N ALA A 406 -0.14 -11.96 11.01
CA ALA A 406 0.06 -10.53 11.21
C ALA A 406 1.11 -9.94 10.27
N ARG A 407 2.23 -10.65 10.03
CA ARG A 407 3.25 -10.22 9.06
C ARG A 407 2.72 -10.18 7.63
N CYS A 408 1.97 -11.20 7.20
CA CYS A 408 1.32 -11.19 5.88
C CYS A 408 0.34 -10.04 5.74
N VAL A 409 -0.49 -9.81 6.77
CA VAL A 409 -1.43 -8.68 6.82
C VAL A 409 -0.69 -7.35 6.70
N ALA A 410 0.40 -7.15 7.44
CA ALA A 410 1.20 -5.93 7.39
C ALA A 410 1.78 -5.68 5.99
N LEU A 411 2.39 -6.70 5.37
CA LEU A 411 2.93 -6.60 4.00
C LEU A 411 1.82 -6.29 2.99
N LYS A 412 0.66 -6.93 3.11
CA LYS A 412 -0.47 -6.64 2.23
C LYS A 412 -1.04 -5.24 2.48
N ALA A 413 -1.12 -4.79 3.73
CA ALA A 413 -1.59 -3.47 4.10
C ALA A 413 -0.70 -2.37 3.50
N GLU A 414 0.62 -2.54 3.53
CA GLU A 414 1.58 -1.62 2.90
C GLU A 414 1.36 -1.55 1.39
N ILE A 415 1.22 -2.70 0.72
CA ILE A 415 0.97 -2.75 -0.73
C ILE A 415 -0.37 -2.08 -1.07
N VAL A 416 -1.44 -2.40 -0.34
CA VAL A 416 -2.77 -1.82 -0.54
C VAL A 416 -2.78 -0.31 -0.28
N ALA A 417 -2.10 0.17 0.76
CA ALA A 417 -2.00 1.59 1.07
C ALA A 417 -1.27 2.37 -0.04
N SER A 418 -0.25 1.75 -0.65
CA SER A 418 0.51 2.35 -1.75
C SER A 418 -0.23 2.34 -3.10
N ASP A 419 -1.14 1.38 -3.31
CA ASP A 419 -1.85 1.19 -4.58
C ASP A 419 -3.19 0.47 -4.38
N GLU A 420 -4.18 1.20 -3.87
CA GLU A 420 -5.49 0.63 -3.53
C GLU A 420 -6.22 0.06 -4.75
N ARG A 421 -6.09 0.69 -5.93
CA ARG A 421 -6.88 0.35 -7.12
C ARG A 421 -6.15 -0.50 -8.17
N GLU A 422 -5.01 -1.08 -7.80
CA GLU A 422 -4.25 -1.99 -8.66
C GLU A 422 -3.78 -1.36 -9.98
N SER A 423 -3.13 -0.22 -9.87
CA SER A 423 -2.60 0.55 -11.00
C SER A 423 -1.08 0.48 -11.14
N GLY A 424 -0.38 -0.12 -10.17
CA GLY A 424 1.08 -0.20 -10.11
C GLY A 424 1.56 -1.27 -9.12
N ARG A 425 2.00 -0.87 -7.93
CA ARG A 425 2.69 -1.74 -6.94
C ARG A 425 1.85 -2.94 -6.50
N ARG A 426 0.51 -2.89 -6.57
CA ARG A 426 -0.34 -4.03 -6.19
C ARG A 426 -0.17 -5.23 -7.13
N MET A 427 0.39 -5.03 -8.33
CA MET A 427 0.78 -6.13 -9.22
C MET A 427 1.75 -7.12 -8.57
N LEU A 428 2.55 -6.69 -7.58
CA LEU A 428 3.47 -7.57 -6.85
C LEU A 428 2.75 -8.75 -6.17
N LEU A 429 1.47 -8.59 -5.80
CA LEU A 429 0.67 -9.67 -5.21
C LEU A 429 0.41 -10.82 -6.20
N ASN A 430 0.68 -10.62 -7.49
CA ASN A 430 0.59 -11.66 -8.53
C ASN A 430 1.90 -12.47 -8.66
N TYR A 431 2.84 -12.35 -7.72
CA TYR A 431 4.04 -13.18 -7.72
C TYR A 431 3.66 -14.68 -7.68
N GLY A 432 4.18 -15.44 -8.65
CA GLY A 432 3.80 -16.85 -8.89
C GLY A 432 2.45 -17.09 -9.59
N HIS A 433 1.56 -16.09 -9.71
CA HIS A 433 0.18 -16.31 -10.16
C HIS A 433 0.03 -16.63 -11.65
N THR A 434 0.96 -16.18 -12.49
CA THR A 434 0.91 -16.42 -13.95
C THR A 434 0.87 -17.91 -14.26
N LEU A 435 1.81 -18.69 -13.70
CA LEU A 435 1.81 -20.14 -13.86
C LEU A 435 0.71 -20.80 -13.01
N ALA A 436 0.42 -20.29 -11.82
CA ALA A 436 -0.62 -20.85 -10.96
C ALA A 436 -1.98 -20.92 -11.68
N HIS A 437 -2.42 -19.82 -12.29
CA HIS A 437 -3.67 -19.77 -13.05
C HIS A 437 -3.65 -20.73 -14.25
N ALA A 438 -2.52 -20.83 -14.96
CA ALA A 438 -2.38 -21.78 -16.07
C ALA A 438 -2.51 -23.24 -15.60
N LEU A 439 -1.87 -23.59 -14.48
CA LEU A 439 -1.96 -24.93 -13.87
C LEU A 439 -3.38 -25.24 -13.38
N GLU A 440 -4.06 -24.28 -12.77
CA GLU A 440 -5.44 -24.44 -12.33
C GLU A 440 -6.38 -24.70 -13.51
N ILE A 441 -6.21 -23.98 -14.62
CA ILE A 441 -7.03 -24.14 -15.84
C ILE A 441 -6.73 -25.49 -16.50
N ALA A 442 -5.46 -25.80 -16.78
CA ALA A 442 -5.05 -27.02 -17.47
C ALA A 442 -5.38 -28.27 -16.65
N GLY A 443 -5.20 -28.21 -15.34
CA GLY A 443 -5.50 -29.31 -14.42
C GLY A 443 -6.97 -29.41 -14.00
N GLY A 444 -7.87 -28.62 -14.58
CA GLY A 444 -9.31 -28.64 -14.26
C GLY A 444 -9.60 -28.34 -12.78
N PHE A 445 -8.80 -27.49 -12.15
CA PHE A 445 -8.85 -27.14 -10.72
C PHE A 445 -8.62 -28.33 -9.76
N GLY A 446 -7.88 -29.36 -10.20
CA GLY A 446 -7.47 -30.49 -9.37
C GLY A 446 -6.44 -30.11 -8.30
N LEU A 447 -5.54 -29.18 -8.60
CA LEU A 447 -4.63 -28.55 -7.63
C LEU A 447 -5.34 -27.47 -6.84
N ARG A 448 -5.02 -27.35 -5.56
CA ARG A 448 -5.45 -26.21 -4.76
C ARG A 448 -4.67 -24.97 -5.15
N HIS A 449 -5.31 -23.81 -5.02
CA HIS A 449 -4.75 -22.54 -5.44
C HIS A 449 -3.34 -22.30 -4.86
N GLY A 450 -3.16 -22.48 -3.55
CA GLY A 450 -1.84 -22.33 -2.91
C GLY A 450 -0.78 -23.33 -3.40
N GLU A 451 -1.17 -24.54 -3.81
CA GLU A 451 -0.23 -25.51 -4.40
C GLU A 451 0.22 -25.05 -5.79
N ALA A 452 -0.70 -24.51 -6.59
CA ALA A 452 -0.38 -23.94 -7.90
C ALA A 452 0.49 -22.67 -7.77
N VAL A 453 0.20 -21.80 -6.78
CA VAL A 453 1.03 -20.63 -6.46
C VAL A 453 2.45 -21.05 -6.06
N ALA A 454 2.60 -22.10 -5.24
CA ALA A 454 3.92 -22.60 -4.83
C ALA A 454 4.80 -23.03 -6.01
N VAL A 455 4.24 -23.79 -6.96
CA VAL A 455 4.93 -24.16 -8.20
C VAL A 455 5.25 -22.90 -9.02
N GLY A 456 4.30 -21.95 -9.08
CA GLY A 456 4.47 -20.68 -9.75
C GLY A 456 5.60 -19.80 -9.19
N LEU A 457 5.84 -19.81 -7.87
CA LEU A 457 6.93 -19.08 -7.23
C LEU A 457 8.29 -19.61 -7.68
N VAL A 458 8.45 -20.94 -7.72
CA VAL A 458 9.69 -21.59 -8.17
C VAL A 458 9.90 -21.36 -9.67
N TYR A 459 8.83 -21.42 -10.45
CA TYR A 459 8.87 -21.07 -11.87
C TYR A 459 9.34 -19.63 -12.11
N ALA A 460 8.75 -18.67 -11.40
CA ALA A 460 9.11 -17.26 -11.53
C ALA A 460 10.58 -17.01 -11.18
N ALA A 461 11.10 -17.70 -10.16
CA ALA A 461 12.53 -17.66 -9.82
C ALA A 461 13.41 -18.23 -10.95
N GLU A 462 12.99 -19.34 -11.57
CA GLU A 462 13.76 -20.00 -12.62
C GLU A 462 13.76 -19.20 -13.95
N VAL A 463 12.69 -18.43 -14.21
CA VAL A 463 12.65 -17.38 -15.24
C VAL A 463 13.60 -16.24 -14.87
N ALA A 464 13.52 -15.72 -13.64
CA ALA A 464 14.38 -14.63 -13.18
C ALA A 464 15.88 -14.99 -13.28
N ARG A 465 16.25 -16.23 -12.96
CA ARG A 465 17.62 -16.74 -13.07
C ARG A 465 18.13 -16.71 -14.52
N ARG A 466 17.31 -17.15 -15.48
CA ARG A 466 17.66 -17.10 -16.92
C ARG A 466 17.81 -15.71 -17.46
N LEU A 467 17.07 -14.76 -16.91
CA LEU A 467 17.21 -13.35 -17.24
C LEU A 467 18.40 -12.67 -16.51
N GLY A 468 19.19 -13.43 -15.73
CA GLY A 468 20.34 -12.90 -14.98
C GLY A 468 19.96 -12.00 -13.82
N ARG A 469 18.70 -12.04 -13.35
CA ARG A 469 18.18 -11.17 -12.28
C ARG A 469 18.51 -11.70 -10.88
N ILE A 470 18.60 -13.02 -10.76
CA ILE A 470 18.96 -13.75 -9.55
C ILE A 470 19.91 -14.90 -9.89
N ASP A 471 20.59 -15.45 -8.89
CA ASP A 471 21.48 -16.61 -9.04
C ASP A 471 20.82 -17.95 -8.68
N GLY A 472 21.58 -19.03 -8.79
CA GLY A 472 21.11 -20.38 -8.46
C GLY A 472 20.81 -20.57 -6.97
N ASP A 473 21.55 -19.90 -6.09
CA ASP A 473 21.33 -19.97 -4.65
C ASP A 473 19.97 -19.37 -4.28
N ARG A 474 19.59 -18.26 -4.93
CA ARG A 474 18.27 -17.67 -4.77
C ARG A 474 17.14 -18.56 -5.27
N VAL A 475 17.34 -19.31 -6.35
CA VAL A 475 16.35 -20.33 -6.79
C VAL A 475 16.25 -21.48 -5.77
N ALA A 476 17.38 -21.93 -5.22
CA ALA A 476 17.39 -22.95 -4.17
C ALA A 476 16.63 -22.47 -2.92
N GLU A 477 16.76 -21.19 -2.56
CA GLU A 477 15.99 -20.58 -1.48
C GLU A 477 14.47 -20.60 -1.77
N HIS A 478 14.05 -20.35 -3.01
CA HIS A 478 12.63 -20.46 -3.37
C HIS A 478 12.08 -21.87 -3.11
N ARG A 479 12.84 -22.89 -3.50
CA ARG A 479 12.49 -24.29 -3.24
C ARG A 479 12.49 -24.60 -1.74
N GLN A 480 13.44 -24.05 -0.98
CA GLN A 480 13.51 -24.24 0.46
C GLN A 480 12.29 -23.65 1.17
N VAL A 481 11.92 -22.40 0.86
CA VAL A 481 10.74 -21.73 1.45
C VAL A 481 9.46 -22.50 1.14
N VAL A 482 9.25 -22.88 -0.12
CA VAL A 482 8.11 -23.71 -0.53
C VAL A 482 8.11 -25.05 0.22
N GLY A 483 9.29 -25.66 0.39
CA GLY A 483 9.48 -26.88 1.16
C GLY A 483 9.16 -26.75 2.65
N THR A 484 9.44 -25.61 3.28
CA THR A 484 9.09 -25.32 4.69
C THR A 484 7.60 -25.44 4.95
N TYR A 485 6.77 -25.18 3.94
CA TYR A 485 5.31 -25.32 4.01
C TYR A 485 4.78 -26.67 3.56
N GLY A 486 5.65 -27.60 3.15
CA GLY A 486 5.27 -28.91 2.64
C GLY A 486 4.48 -28.84 1.32
N LEU A 487 4.77 -27.83 0.49
CA LEU A 487 4.09 -27.57 -0.76
C LEU A 487 4.89 -28.09 -1.97
N PRO A 488 4.24 -28.39 -3.10
CA PRO A 488 4.94 -28.80 -4.31
C PRO A 488 5.79 -27.67 -4.89
N SER A 489 6.99 -28.03 -5.35
CA SER A 489 7.94 -27.12 -6.04
C SER A 489 8.25 -27.55 -7.47
N SER A 490 7.56 -28.60 -7.96
CA SER A 490 7.75 -29.16 -9.29
C SER A 490 6.45 -29.13 -10.09
N LEU A 491 6.60 -29.14 -11.40
CA LEU A 491 5.50 -29.19 -12.34
C LEU A 491 4.72 -30.51 -12.14
N PRO A 492 3.38 -30.47 -12.09
CA PRO A 492 2.58 -31.68 -11.98
C PRO A 492 2.77 -32.60 -13.18
N GLY A 493 2.78 -33.91 -12.95
CA GLY A 493 2.83 -34.90 -14.02
C GLY A 493 1.65 -34.73 -15.00
N GLY A 494 1.95 -34.67 -16.29
CA GLY A 494 0.96 -34.48 -17.36
C GLY A 494 0.68 -33.01 -17.72
N ALA A 495 1.34 -32.05 -17.08
CA ALA A 495 1.26 -30.66 -17.50
C ALA A 495 2.23 -30.39 -18.67
N GLU A 496 1.68 -29.94 -19.80
CA GLU A 496 2.45 -29.70 -21.03
C GLU A 496 2.91 -28.23 -21.13
N PRO A 497 4.22 -27.94 -21.26
CA PRO A 497 4.76 -26.59 -21.24
C PRO A 497 4.15 -25.63 -22.26
N ASP A 498 3.94 -26.11 -23.50
CA ASP A 498 3.36 -25.30 -24.56
C ASP A 498 1.92 -24.88 -24.26
N GLU A 499 1.12 -25.79 -23.70
CA GLU A 499 -0.25 -25.49 -23.27
C GLU A 499 -0.26 -24.41 -22.17
N LEU A 500 0.63 -24.53 -21.19
CA LEU A 500 0.73 -23.57 -20.08
C LEU A 500 1.15 -22.18 -20.57
N ILE A 501 2.13 -22.09 -21.48
CA ILE A 501 2.58 -20.82 -22.06
C ILE A 501 1.45 -20.17 -22.87
N ASP A 502 0.69 -20.95 -23.64
CA ASP A 502 -0.44 -20.44 -24.41
C ASP A 502 -1.56 -19.90 -23.50
N LEU A 503 -1.71 -20.44 -22.29
CA LEU A 503 -2.62 -19.94 -21.27
C LEU A 503 -2.17 -18.61 -20.64
N PHE A 504 -0.87 -18.29 -20.61
CA PHE A 504 -0.39 -16.99 -20.10
C PHE A 504 -0.98 -15.80 -20.87
N GLY A 505 -1.22 -15.97 -22.18
CA GLY A 505 -1.78 -14.93 -23.05
C GLY A 505 -3.28 -14.66 -22.88
N ARG A 506 -3.99 -15.49 -22.11
CA ARG A 506 -5.44 -15.31 -21.86
C ARG A 506 -5.75 -14.45 -20.64
N ASP A 507 -4.75 -14.12 -19.81
CA ASP A 507 -4.92 -13.23 -18.66
C ASP A 507 -4.98 -11.76 -19.13
N LYS A 508 -6.21 -11.32 -19.41
CA LYS A 508 -6.72 -9.95 -19.66
C LYS A 508 -5.76 -8.94 -20.34
N LYS A 509 -6.09 -8.61 -21.59
CA LYS A 509 -5.86 -7.30 -22.25
C LYS A 509 -4.41 -6.79 -22.29
N ALA A 510 -3.46 -7.62 -22.70
CA ALA A 510 -2.12 -7.14 -23.01
C ALA A 510 -2.09 -6.37 -24.35
N VAL A 511 -2.48 -5.10 -24.33
CA VAL A 511 -2.16 -4.13 -25.40
C VAL A 511 -0.64 -3.87 -25.49
N GLY A 512 0.16 -4.49 -24.61
CA GLY A 512 1.63 -4.32 -24.52
C GLY A 512 2.44 -5.57 -24.13
N GLY A 513 1.94 -6.80 -24.37
CA GLY A 513 2.66 -8.05 -24.12
C GLY A 513 2.55 -8.63 -22.69
N LEU A 514 3.00 -9.87 -22.51
CA LEU A 514 2.98 -10.60 -21.22
C LEU A 514 3.80 -9.86 -20.16
N THR A 515 3.23 -9.68 -18.97
CA THR A 515 3.91 -9.15 -17.78
C THR A 515 3.95 -10.21 -16.70
N LEU A 516 5.14 -10.58 -16.24
CA LEU A 516 5.35 -11.48 -15.09
C LEU A 516 5.86 -10.65 -13.91
N VAL A 517 5.60 -11.11 -12.68
CA VAL A 517 6.33 -10.60 -11.51
C VAL A 517 7.50 -11.53 -11.26
N LEU A 518 8.72 -11.01 -11.29
CA LEU A 518 9.96 -11.79 -11.18
C LEU A 518 10.84 -11.22 -10.08
N ASP A 519 11.53 -12.10 -9.34
CA ASP A 519 12.50 -11.67 -8.34
C ASP A 519 13.72 -10.97 -8.97
N GLY A 520 14.46 -10.23 -8.16
CA GLY A 520 15.62 -9.45 -8.57
C GLY A 520 16.40 -8.90 -7.37
N PRO A 521 17.41 -8.05 -7.62
CA PRO A 521 18.28 -7.52 -6.57
C PRO A 521 17.52 -6.82 -5.43
N SER A 522 16.47 -6.08 -5.77
CA SER A 522 15.61 -5.35 -4.83
C SER A 522 14.32 -6.09 -4.47
N GLY A 523 14.21 -7.38 -4.78
CA GLY A 523 13.01 -8.19 -4.61
C GLY A 523 12.13 -8.26 -5.86
N PRO A 524 10.90 -8.81 -5.73
CA PRO A 524 9.97 -8.99 -6.85
C PRO A 524 9.53 -7.68 -7.50
N GLU A 525 9.52 -7.65 -8.84
CA GLU A 525 9.01 -6.53 -9.64
C GLU A 525 8.35 -6.99 -10.95
N PRO A 526 7.47 -6.16 -11.57
CA PRO A 526 6.88 -6.47 -12.86
C PRO A 526 7.91 -6.40 -14.00
N VAL A 527 8.01 -7.47 -14.80
CA VAL A 527 8.89 -7.60 -15.96
C VAL A 527 8.07 -7.93 -17.19
N ARG A 528 8.28 -7.18 -18.28
CA ARG A 528 7.54 -7.32 -19.54
C ARG A 528 8.40 -7.95 -20.63
N GLY A 529 7.75 -8.59 -21.59
CA GLY A 529 8.39 -9.00 -22.84
C GLY A 529 9.39 -10.14 -22.69
N VAL A 530 9.11 -11.10 -21.78
CA VAL A 530 9.95 -12.28 -21.59
C VAL A 530 9.81 -13.21 -22.81
N ASP A 531 10.96 -13.64 -23.37
CA ASP A 531 11.01 -14.52 -24.53
C ASP A 531 10.37 -15.87 -24.24
N ARG A 532 9.57 -16.39 -25.19
CA ARG A 532 8.92 -17.70 -25.09
C ARG A 532 9.92 -18.85 -24.84
N ALA A 533 11.12 -18.79 -25.42
CA ALA A 533 12.15 -19.79 -25.19
C ALA A 533 12.60 -19.83 -23.72
N VAL A 534 12.77 -18.66 -23.09
CA VAL A 534 13.11 -18.55 -21.66
C VAL A 534 11.99 -19.13 -20.80
N LEU A 535 10.73 -18.85 -21.14
CA LEU A 535 9.57 -19.39 -20.43
C LEU A 535 9.50 -20.92 -20.51
N ALA A 536 9.79 -21.49 -21.69
CA ALA A 536 9.80 -22.94 -21.91
C ALA A 536 10.95 -23.64 -21.17
N GLU A 537 12.17 -23.12 -21.26
CA GLU A 537 13.30 -23.68 -20.54
C GLU A 537 13.13 -23.62 -19.02
N ALA A 538 12.45 -22.58 -18.50
CA ALA A 538 12.14 -22.48 -17.08
C ALA A 538 11.09 -23.52 -16.65
N LEU A 539 10.12 -23.87 -17.50
CA LEU A 539 9.17 -24.96 -17.25
C LEU A 539 9.88 -26.32 -17.20
N GLU A 540 10.83 -26.56 -18.12
CA GLU A 540 11.62 -27.79 -18.12
C GLU A 540 12.47 -27.95 -16.85
N ALA A 541 13.02 -26.86 -16.32
CA ALA A 541 13.86 -26.91 -15.12
C ALA A 541 13.10 -27.12 -13.81
N ILE A 542 11.76 -27.07 -13.84
CA ILE A 542 10.91 -27.37 -12.68
C ILE A 542 10.11 -28.65 -12.87
N ARG A 543 10.33 -29.43 -13.94
CA ARG A 543 9.67 -30.73 -14.13
C ARG A 543 10.01 -31.75 -13.05
#